data_AF-A0A1D6EP72-F1
#
_entry.id   AF-A0A1D6EP72-F1
#
_cell.length_a   1.000
_cell.length_b   1.000
_cell.length_c   1.000
_cell.angle_alpha   90.00
_cell.angle_beta   90.00
_cell.angle_gamma   90.00
#
_symmetry.space_group_name_H-M   'P 1'
#
loop_
_entity.id
_entity.type
_entity.pdbx_description
1 polymer ?
#
loop_
_entity_poly.entity_id
_entity_poly.type
_entity_poly.pdbx_seq_one_letter_code
_entity_poly.pdbx_strand_id
1 'polypeptide(L)'
;MGMEVVGAEAAPAEIKVSDDVNLFQEKESKATAKEREEAAVFGSETTTNVTDLAPPTDVKDEWPEPKQTYAFYFIKVRSFEDPKLRAKLEQADKEFQKKIQARSKLIEAVRAKKAERSSIIAELKPLSAENKQYNGVVNEKIKEMEPLRNSLGKFREENNAMRAQSAGLCSSIEDLDLTIKMLNDRIVHESIPLSEEKRLVKEIKDLEKTRSKVISNAANRAKLQGTVVEKEAIQDQVKIIGEGIDEIKKERQAVRSKIKVLEDELKLVDAEIASLQEDLDAATARKDKAYELLQELRAGRDATHPSCKIVQF
;
A
#
# COMPACT_ATOMS: atom_id res chain seq x y z
N MET A 1 42.78 -8.98 -7.08
CA MET A 1 42.02 -7.71 -7.00
C MET A 1 40.88 -7.82 -8.00
N GLY A 2 39.76 -8.40 -7.58
CA GLY A 2 38.57 -8.54 -8.40
C GLY A 2 37.67 -7.35 -8.15
N MET A 3 37.30 -6.64 -9.21
CA MET A 3 36.46 -5.44 -9.16
C MET A 3 35.06 -5.88 -9.57
N GLU A 4 34.16 -5.99 -8.58
CA GLU A 4 32.75 -6.33 -8.81
C GLU A 4 32.00 -5.13 -9.41
N VAL A 5 31.27 -5.43 -10.47
CA VAL A 5 30.41 -4.51 -11.23
C VAL A 5 29.10 -4.36 -10.45
N VAL A 6 28.81 -3.13 -10.01
CA VAL A 6 27.56 -2.80 -9.32
C VAL A 6 26.40 -2.83 -10.32
N GLY A 7 25.39 -3.62 -9.98
CA GLY A 7 24.24 -3.95 -10.79
C GLY A 7 23.27 -2.79 -11.04
N ALA A 8 22.58 -2.93 -12.17
CA ALA A 8 21.58 -2.02 -12.69
C ALA A 8 20.32 -1.92 -11.81
N GLU A 9 19.83 -0.70 -11.69
CA GLU A 9 18.59 -0.30 -11.02
C GLU A 9 17.39 -0.64 -11.93
N ALA A 10 16.49 -1.50 -11.43
CA ALA A 10 15.27 -1.87 -12.13
C ALA A 10 14.12 -0.92 -11.75
N ALA A 11 13.47 -0.35 -12.77
CA ALA A 11 12.30 0.51 -12.65
C ALA A 11 11.07 -0.22 -12.04
N PRO A 12 10.13 0.50 -11.39
CA PRO A 12 8.96 -0.11 -10.78
C PRO A 12 7.96 -0.61 -11.83
N ALA A 13 7.57 -1.87 -11.70
CA ALA A 13 6.56 -2.51 -12.53
C ALA A 13 5.17 -1.88 -12.28
N GLU A 14 4.51 -1.46 -13.36
CA GLU A 14 3.09 -1.14 -13.38
C GLU A 14 2.27 -2.42 -13.11
N ILE A 15 1.56 -2.45 -11.99
CA ILE A 15 0.60 -3.50 -11.68
C ILE A 15 -0.69 -3.18 -12.44
N LYS A 16 -0.88 -3.85 -13.59
CA LYS A 16 -2.18 -3.95 -14.26
C LYS A 16 -3.09 -4.79 -13.39
N VAL A 17 -4.13 -4.17 -12.83
CA VAL A 17 -5.23 -4.87 -12.17
C VAL A 17 -6.10 -5.47 -13.28
N SER A 18 -6.11 -6.80 -13.40
CA SER A 18 -7.00 -7.53 -14.29
C SER A 18 -8.41 -7.64 -13.68
N ASP A 19 -9.41 -7.35 -14.51
CA ASP A 19 -10.85 -7.44 -14.23
C ASP A 19 -11.33 -8.90 -14.16
N ASP A 20 -10.75 -9.71 -13.27
CA ASP A 20 -11.05 -11.15 -13.16
C ASP A 20 -12.38 -11.43 -12.42
N VAL A 21 -12.99 -10.39 -11.83
CA VAL A 21 -14.27 -10.49 -11.10
C VAL A 21 -15.47 -10.61 -12.07
N ASN A 22 -15.38 -10.04 -13.28
CA ASN A 22 -16.47 -10.09 -14.27
C ASN A 22 -16.56 -11.43 -15.00
N LEU A 23 -15.45 -12.18 -15.11
CA LEU A 23 -15.43 -13.43 -15.87
C LEU A 23 -16.13 -14.60 -15.14
N PHE A 24 -16.23 -14.53 -13.81
CA PHE A 24 -16.91 -15.56 -13.01
C PHE A 24 -18.43 -15.37 -12.94
N GLN A 25 -18.92 -14.13 -12.87
CA GLN A 25 -20.36 -13.84 -12.83
C GLN A 25 -21.07 -14.10 -14.18
N GLU A 26 -20.39 -13.86 -15.31
CA GLU A 26 -20.96 -14.16 -16.64
C GLU A 26 -21.08 -15.67 -16.92
N LYS A 27 -20.18 -16.48 -16.36
CA LYS A 27 -20.21 -17.95 -16.52
C LYS A 27 -21.31 -18.61 -15.69
N GLU A 28 -21.59 -18.08 -14.50
CA GLU A 28 -22.73 -18.52 -13.67
C GLU A 28 -24.08 -18.18 -14.34
N SER A 29 -24.20 -16.97 -14.90
CA SER A 29 -25.44 -16.49 -15.53
C SER A 29 -25.83 -17.28 -16.79
N LYS A 30 -24.85 -17.74 -17.58
CA LYS A 30 -25.09 -18.55 -18.78
C LYS A 30 -25.41 -20.02 -18.46
N ALA A 31 -24.91 -20.56 -17.34
CA ALA A 31 -25.22 -21.93 -16.92
C ALA A 31 -26.66 -22.05 -16.42
N THR A 32 -27.14 -21.07 -15.65
CA THR A 32 -28.51 -21.08 -15.11
C THR A 32 -29.60 -20.76 -16.15
N ALA A 33 -29.25 -20.09 -17.26
CA ALA A 33 -30.19 -19.85 -18.36
C ALA A 33 -30.41 -21.11 -19.22
N LYS A 34 -29.35 -21.91 -19.43
CA LYS A 34 -29.43 -23.15 -20.21
C LYS A 34 -30.27 -24.25 -19.52
N GLU A 35 -30.21 -24.34 -18.20
CA GLU A 35 -31.04 -25.29 -17.43
C GLU A 35 -32.53 -24.92 -17.37
N ARG A 36 -32.91 -23.67 -17.70
CA ARG A 36 -34.32 -23.25 -17.75
C ARG A 36 -34.96 -23.39 -19.12
N GLU A 37 -34.20 -23.34 -20.22
CA GLU A 37 -34.76 -23.57 -21.57
C GLU A 37 -34.99 -25.06 -21.86
N GLU A 38 -34.17 -25.97 -21.31
CA GLU A 38 -34.38 -27.42 -21.51
C GLU A 38 -35.58 -27.99 -20.73
N ALA A 39 -36.12 -27.25 -19.76
CA ALA A 39 -37.33 -27.65 -19.03
C ALA A 39 -38.64 -27.17 -19.71
N ALA A 40 -38.56 -26.34 -20.74
CA ALA A 40 -39.73 -25.74 -21.40
C ALA A 40 -40.09 -26.37 -22.77
N VAL A 41 -39.28 -27.30 -23.28
CA VAL A 41 -39.53 -27.98 -24.57
C VAL A 41 -40.00 -29.42 -24.34
N PHE A 42 -41.11 -29.57 -23.61
CA PHE A 42 -41.92 -30.78 -23.71
C PHE A 42 -43.40 -30.40 -23.72
N GLY A 43 -43.91 -30.17 -24.93
CA GLY A 43 -45.34 -30.04 -25.19
C GLY A 43 -45.76 -28.67 -25.72
N SER A 44 -45.56 -28.42 -27.00
CA SER A 44 -46.54 -27.74 -27.86
C SER A 44 -45.91 -27.47 -29.23
N GLU A 45 -46.43 -28.14 -30.26
CA GLU A 45 -46.50 -27.68 -31.67
C GLU A 45 -47.06 -28.89 -32.44
N THR A 46 -48.12 -28.84 -33.25
CA THR A 46 -48.76 -27.74 -33.99
C THR A 46 -50.19 -28.18 -34.34
N THR A 47 -51.17 -27.32 -34.12
CA THR A 47 -52.48 -27.42 -34.78
C THR A 47 -52.50 -26.47 -35.96
N THR A 48 -52.34 -26.99 -37.18
CA THR A 48 -52.69 -26.26 -38.41
C THR A 48 -54.19 -26.37 -38.64
N ASN A 49 -54.85 -25.22 -38.59
CA ASN A 49 -56.28 -25.05 -38.80
C ASN A 49 -56.71 -25.37 -40.24
N VAL A 50 -57.84 -26.06 -40.32
CA VAL A 50 -58.66 -26.31 -41.50
C VAL A 50 -59.61 -25.11 -41.68
N THR A 51 -59.73 -24.60 -42.90
CA THR A 51 -60.88 -23.78 -43.31
C THR A 51 -61.44 -24.25 -44.63
N ASP A 52 -62.77 -24.17 -44.68
CA ASP A 52 -63.70 -24.46 -45.77
C ASP A 52 -63.94 -25.94 -46.11
N LEU A 53 -65.14 -26.42 -45.75
CA LEU A 53 -66.20 -26.75 -46.70
C LEU A 53 -67.50 -27.04 -45.92
N ALA A 54 -68.58 -26.34 -46.29
CA ALA A 54 -69.93 -26.51 -45.73
C ALA A 54 -70.52 -27.90 -46.06
N PRO A 55 -71.49 -28.41 -45.27
CA PRO A 55 -71.93 -29.80 -45.36
C PRO A 55 -73.02 -30.01 -46.42
N PRO A 56 -73.00 -31.11 -47.19
CA PRO A 56 -74.18 -31.58 -47.91
C PRO A 56 -74.97 -32.58 -47.07
N THR A 57 -76.24 -32.26 -46.87
CA THR A 57 -77.31 -33.15 -46.39
C THR A 57 -77.63 -34.22 -47.43
N ASP A 58 -77.46 -35.51 -47.09
CA ASP A 58 -78.53 -36.55 -47.18
C ASP A 58 -78.00 -37.96 -46.82
N VAL A 59 -78.60 -38.55 -45.77
CA VAL A 59 -79.26 -39.88 -45.69
C VAL A 59 -78.83 -40.92 -46.76
N LYS A 60 -78.38 -42.15 -46.50
CA LYS A 60 -78.54 -43.20 -45.47
C LYS A 60 -77.42 -44.23 -45.76
N ASP A 61 -76.80 -44.81 -44.75
CA ASP A 61 -76.64 -46.28 -44.65
C ASP A 61 -75.85 -46.68 -43.39
N GLU A 62 -76.43 -47.64 -42.71
CA GLU A 62 -76.06 -48.33 -41.47
C GLU A 62 -74.55 -48.42 -41.18
N TRP A 63 -74.08 -47.56 -40.27
CA TRP A 63 -72.88 -47.83 -39.50
C TRP A 63 -73.24 -48.72 -38.30
N PRO A 64 -72.49 -49.81 -38.03
CA PRO A 64 -72.75 -50.61 -36.84
C PRO A 64 -72.54 -49.71 -35.61
N GLU A 65 -73.41 -49.84 -34.62
CA GLU A 65 -73.33 -49.08 -33.36
C GLU A 65 -71.87 -49.02 -32.88
N PRO A 66 -71.30 -47.84 -32.62
CA PRO A 66 -69.95 -47.74 -32.09
C PRO A 66 -69.97 -48.44 -30.74
N LYS A 67 -69.51 -49.70 -30.71
CA LYS A 67 -69.28 -50.43 -29.46
C LYS A 67 -68.43 -49.51 -28.62
N GLN A 68 -69.00 -48.95 -27.57
CA GLN A 68 -68.33 -48.03 -26.68
C GLN A 68 -67.27 -48.83 -25.91
N THR A 69 -66.13 -49.07 -26.56
CA THR A 69 -64.96 -49.67 -25.96
C THR A 69 -64.38 -48.62 -25.04
N TYR A 70 -64.79 -48.65 -23.77
CA TYR A 70 -64.08 -47.93 -22.72
C TYR A 70 -62.66 -48.49 -22.65
N ALA A 71 -61.72 -47.79 -23.28
CA ALA A 71 -60.30 -48.07 -23.12
C ALA A 71 -59.87 -47.53 -21.76
N PHE A 72 -59.69 -48.42 -20.79
CA PHE A 72 -59.13 -48.07 -19.48
C PHE A 72 -57.60 -48.10 -19.56
N TYR A 73 -56.98 -46.92 -19.57
CA TYR A 73 -55.53 -46.81 -19.44
C TYR A 73 -55.15 -46.94 -17.97
N PHE A 74 -54.59 -48.07 -17.58
CA PHE A 74 -53.86 -48.16 -16.33
C PHE A 74 -52.42 -47.71 -16.57
N ILE A 75 -52.07 -46.52 -16.10
CA ILE A 75 -50.66 -46.14 -15.96
C ILE A 75 -50.12 -47.01 -14.83
N LYS A 76 -49.46 -48.10 -15.19
CA LYS A 76 -48.79 -48.98 -14.24
C LYS A 76 -47.50 -48.30 -13.79
N VAL A 77 -47.63 -47.28 -12.93
CA VAL A 77 -46.50 -46.68 -12.24
C VAL A 77 -45.95 -47.76 -11.31
N ARG A 78 -44.84 -48.39 -11.70
CA ARG A 78 -44.12 -49.30 -10.80
C ARG A 78 -43.45 -48.47 -9.72
N SER A 79 -44.15 -48.26 -8.61
CA SER A 79 -43.56 -47.84 -7.34
C SER A 79 -42.87 -49.03 -6.69
N PHE A 80 -41.73 -49.43 -7.24
CA PHE A 80 -40.78 -50.23 -6.50
C PHE A 80 -39.40 -49.61 -6.68
N GLU A 81 -39.22 -48.41 -6.13
CA GLU A 81 -37.88 -48.03 -5.69
C GLU A 81 -37.49 -49.07 -4.65
N ASP A 82 -36.48 -49.89 -4.96
CA ASP A 82 -35.93 -50.83 -3.99
C ASP A 82 -35.61 -50.05 -2.71
N PRO A 83 -36.10 -50.47 -1.52
CA PRO A 83 -35.86 -49.74 -0.27
C PRO A 83 -34.37 -49.47 -0.02
N LYS A 84 -33.51 -50.38 -0.53
CA LYS A 84 -32.06 -50.27 -0.51
C LYS A 84 -31.52 -49.18 -1.44
N LEU A 85 -32.07 -49.02 -2.65
CA LEU A 85 -31.66 -47.97 -3.60
C LEU A 85 -32.10 -46.59 -3.11
N ARG A 86 -33.34 -46.49 -2.60
CA ARG A 86 -33.85 -45.25 -2.01
C ARG A 86 -33.02 -44.79 -0.83
N ALA A 87 -32.66 -45.70 0.08
CA ALA A 87 -31.78 -45.38 1.20
C ALA A 87 -30.40 -44.88 0.77
N LYS A 88 -29.81 -45.47 -0.29
CA LYS A 88 -28.53 -45.02 -0.86
C LYS A 88 -28.63 -43.61 -1.47
N LEU A 89 -29.69 -43.32 -2.21
CA LEU A 89 -29.94 -41.99 -2.78
C LEU A 89 -30.12 -40.94 -1.68
N GLU A 90 -30.92 -41.24 -0.66
CA GLU A 90 -31.15 -40.33 0.46
C GLU A 90 -29.86 -40.08 1.27
N GLN A 91 -29.03 -41.11 1.44
CA GLN A 91 -27.72 -40.96 2.06
C GLN A 91 -26.79 -40.07 1.22
N ALA A 92 -26.68 -40.33 -0.08
CA ALA A 92 -25.85 -39.54 -0.98
C ALA A 92 -26.30 -38.06 -1.04
N ASP A 93 -27.60 -37.81 -1.03
CA ASP A 93 -28.17 -36.45 -1.01
C ASP A 93 -27.84 -35.73 0.30
N LYS A 94 -28.00 -36.40 1.45
CA LYS A 94 -27.59 -35.85 2.75
C LYS A 94 -26.10 -35.54 2.79
N GLU A 95 -25.26 -36.40 2.23
CA GLU A 95 -23.81 -36.17 2.15
C GLU A 95 -23.46 -34.99 1.23
N PHE A 96 -24.13 -34.86 0.08
CA PHE A 96 -23.98 -33.74 -0.83
C PHE A 96 -24.39 -32.42 -0.17
N GLN A 97 -25.54 -32.37 0.51
CA GLN A 97 -25.99 -31.20 1.25
C GLN A 97 -25.02 -30.80 2.37
N LYS A 98 -24.48 -31.77 3.11
CA LYS A 98 -23.43 -31.51 4.12
C LYS A 98 -22.19 -30.87 3.49
N LYS A 99 -21.78 -31.31 2.31
CA LYS A 99 -20.63 -30.73 1.59
C LYS A 99 -20.91 -29.32 1.07
N ILE A 100 -22.14 -29.04 0.60
CA ILE A 100 -22.57 -27.68 0.25
C ILE A 100 -22.46 -26.75 1.47
N GLN A 101 -22.98 -27.17 2.62
CA GLN A 101 -22.92 -26.39 3.85
C GLN A 101 -21.48 -26.17 4.33
N ALA A 102 -20.60 -27.16 4.18
CA ALA A 102 -19.19 -26.99 4.51
C ALA A 102 -18.51 -25.95 3.59
N ARG A 103 -18.78 -26.01 2.29
CA ARG A 103 -18.28 -25.02 1.31
C ARG A 103 -18.80 -23.62 1.58
N SER A 104 -20.08 -23.46 1.94
CA SER A 104 -20.66 -22.13 2.22
C SER A 104 -20.00 -21.46 3.43
N LYS A 105 -19.70 -22.23 4.48
CA LYS A 105 -18.94 -21.73 5.65
C LYS A 105 -17.54 -21.23 5.27
N LEU A 106 -16.85 -21.93 4.37
CA LEU A 106 -15.54 -21.50 3.86
C LEU A 106 -15.65 -20.20 3.03
N ILE A 107 -16.68 -20.07 2.20
CA ILE A 107 -16.93 -18.83 1.43
C ILE A 107 -17.13 -17.64 2.38
N GLU A 108 -17.91 -17.83 3.44
CA GLU A 108 -18.13 -16.79 4.46
C GLU A 108 -16.83 -16.42 5.19
N ALA A 109 -16.02 -17.42 5.56
CA ALA A 109 -14.72 -17.19 6.18
C ALA A 109 -13.75 -16.41 5.26
N VAL A 110 -13.66 -16.78 3.97
CA VAL A 110 -12.86 -16.03 2.99
C VAL A 110 -13.37 -14.60 2.83
N ARG A 111 -14.69 -14.41 2.78
CA ARG A 111 -15.29 -13.07 2.69
C ARG A 111 -14.97 -12.22 3.91
N ALA A 112 -15.07 -12.79 5.12
CA ALA A 112 -14.72 -12.12 6.37
C ALA A 112 -13.25 -11.67 6.37
N LYS A 113 -12.32 -12.56 6.00
CA LYS A 113 -10.89 -12.25 5.91
C LYS A 113 -10.58 -11.18 4.85
N LYS A 114 -11.28 -11.21 3.71
CA LYS A 114 -11.16 -10.14 2.69
C LYS A 114 -11.65 -8.77 3.20
N ALA A 115 -12.64 -8.74 4.10
CA ALA A 115 -13.09 -7.51 4.76
C ALA A 115 -12.09 -7.01 5.80
N GLU A 116 -11.46 -7.91 6.57
CA GLU A 116 -10.33 -7.55 7.46
C GLU A 116 -9.18 -6.95 6.64
N ARG A 117 -8.80 -7.60 5.54
CA ARG A 117 -7.78 -7.11 4.60
C ARG A 117 -8.08 -5.70 4.09
N SER A 118 -9.33 -5.43 3.68
CA SER A 118 -9.70 -4.10 3.18
C SER A 118 -9.68 -3.04 4.29
N SER A 119 -10.02 -3.40 5.53
CA SER A 119 -9.88 -2.53 6.71
C SER A 119 -8.42 -2.14 6.95
N ILE A 120 -7.50 -3.11 6.97
CA ILE A 120 -6.06 -2.86 7.15
C ILE A 120 -5.53 -1.94 6.04
N ILE A 121 -5.91 -2.18 4.78
CA ILE A 121 -5.51 -1.33 3.65
C ILE A 121 -6.07 0.10 3.79
N ALA A 122 -7.29 0.26 4.31
CA ALA A 122 -7.90 1.57 4.54
C ALA A 122 -7.11 2.39 5.58
N GLU A 123 -6.57 1.73 6.61
CA GLU A 123 -5.71 2.35 7.62
C GLU A 123 -4.28 2.60 7.10
N LEU A 124 -3.74 1.69 6.29
CA LEU A 124 -2.38 1.79 5.74
C LEU A 124 -2.23 2.97 4.76
N LYS A 125 -3.23 3.20 3.91
CA LYS A 125 -3.20 4.25 2.86
C LYS A 125 -2.88 5.66 3.38
N PRO A 126 -3.62 6.22 4.37
CA PRO A 126 -3.33 7.56 4.88
C PRO A 126 -1.96 7.63 5.55
N LEU A 127 -1.55 6.62 6.32
CA LEU A 127 -0.23 6.58 6.97
C LEU A 127 0.90 6.55 5.94
N SER A 128 0.74 5.79 4.85
CA SER A 128 1.71 5.75 3.76
C SER A 128 1.81 7.10 3.03
N ALA A 129 0.67 7.78 2.84
CA ALA A 129 0.64 9.12 2.27
C ALA A 129 1.35 10.15 3.17
N GLU A 130 1.04 10.15 4.47
CA GLU A 130 1.71 10.98 5.49
C GLU A 130 3.22 10.72 5.51
N ASN A 131 3.63 9.44 5.50
CA ASN A 131 5.04 9.07 5.52
C ASN A 131 5.85 9.62 4.33
N LYS A 132 5.20 9.76 3.15
CA LYS A 132 5.82 10.37 1.96
C LYS A 132 5.99 11.88 2.13
N GLN A 133 5.05 12.55 2.79
CA GLN A 133 5.09 14.01 2.97
C GLN A 133 6.22 14.48 3.88
N TYR A 134 6.67 13.66 4.85
CA TYR A 134 7.76 14.04 5.76
C TYR A 134 9.06 14.44 5.04
N ASN A 135 9.40 13.81 3.91
CA ASN A 135 10.58 14.20 3.14
C ASN A 135 10.45 15.63 2.60
N GLY A 136 9.25 16.03 2.15
CA GLY A 136 8.97 17.38 1.69
C GLY A 136 9.12 18.39 2.82
N VAL A 137 8.46 18.15 3.95
CA VAL A 137 8.49 19.04 5.13
C VAL A 137 9.92 19.20 5.68
N VAL A 138 10.68 18.10 5.79
CA VAL A 138 12.09 18.17 6.25
C VAL A 138 12.95 18.95 5.26
N ASN A 139 12.78 18.73 3.95
CA ASN A 139 13.53 19.46 2.93
C ASN A 139 13.21 20.96 2.93
N GLU A 140 11.95 21.33 3.15
CA GLU A 140 11.53 22.73 3.32
C GLU A 140 12.22 23.38 4.52
N LYS A 141 12.20 22.72 5.68
CA LYS A 141 12.89 23.19 6.89
C LYS A 141 14.41 23.32 6.70
N ILE A 142 15.02 22.41 5.94
CA ILE A 142 16.45 22.50 5.59
C ILE A 142 16.72 23.73 4.70
N LYS A 143 15.86 24.00 3.70
CA LYS A 143 15.97 25.19 2.84
C LYS A 143 15.77 26.49 3.63
N GLU A 144 14.86 26.52 4.60
CA GLU A 144 14.67 27.66 5.51
C GLU A 144 15.93 27.89 6.38
N MET A 145 16.61 26.82 6.81
CA MET A 145 17.80 26.90 7.64
C MET A 145 19.07 27.29 6.85
N GLU A 146 19.16 26.94 5.58
CA GLU A 146 20.33 27.17 4.72
C GLU A 146 20.82 28.62 4.67
N PRO A 147 19.97 29.66 4.45
CA PRO A 147 20.43 31.05 4.46
C PRO A 147 20.98 31.49 5.83
N LEU A 148 20.41 30.98 6.92
CA LEU A 148 20.88 31.25 8.29
C LEU A 148 22.25 30.61 8.55
N ARG A 149 22.49 29.40 8.03
CA ARG A 149 23.82 28.77 8.07
C ARG A 149 24.84 29.56 7.25
N ASN A 150 24.43 30.05 6.08
CA ASN A 150 25.28 30.86 5.22
C ASN A 150 25.65 32.20 5.88
N SER A 151 24.71 32.87 6.55
CA SER A 151 25.01 34.10 7.30
C SER A 151 25.95 33.85 8.49
N LEU A 152 25.75 32.75 9.24
CA LEU A 152 26.69 32.33 10.29
C LEU A 152 28.09 32.01 9.72
N GLY A 153 28.17 31.45 8.52
CA GLY A 153 29.41 31.25 7.78
C GLY A 153 30.14 32.57 7.54
N LYS A 154 29.44 33.58 7.02
CA LYS A 154 29.99 34.93 6.81
C LYS A 154 30.51 35.56 8.09
N PHE A 155 29.76 35.49 9.19
CA PHE A 155 30.23 35.99 10.49
C PHE A 155 31.52 35.29 10.96
N ARG A 156 31.69 33.99 10.68
CA ARG A 156 32.92 33.25 11.00
C ARG A 156 34.09 33.69 10.12
N GLU A 157 33.85 33.85 8.82
CA GLU A 157 34.85 34.32 7.85
C GLU A 157 35.32 35.73 8.17
N GLU A 158 34.41 36.66 8.42
CA GLU A 158 34.71 38.05 8.83
C GLU A 158 35.52 38.09 10.12
N ASN A 159 35.12 37.33 11.14
CA ASN A 159 35.85 37.26 12.41
C ASN A 159 37.27 36.68 12.22
N ASN A 160 37.41 35.62 11.42
CA ASN A 160 38.71 35.04 11.11
C ASN A 160 39.60 35.99 10.31
N ALA A 161 39.04 36.71 9.34
CA ALA A 161 39.76 37.73 8.56
C ALA A 161 40.24 38.89 9.47
N MET A 162 39.37 39.38 10.37
CA MET A 162 39.75 40.40 11.35
C MET A 162 40.83 39.90 12.31
N ARG A 163 40.73 38.66 12.80
CA ARG A 163 41.76 38.06 13.67
C ARG A 163 43.09 37.97 12.95
N ALA A 164 43.11 37.53 11.69
CA ALA A 164 44.31 37.45 10.87
C ALA A 164 44.95 38.83 10.63
N GLN A 165 44.15 39.87 10.36
CA GLN A 165 44.64 41.25 10.20
C GLN A 165 45.18 41.84 11.51
N SER A 166 44.66 41.39 12.66
CA SER A 166 45.08 41.82 13.99
C SER A 166 46.30 41.09 14.55
N ALA A 167 46.77 40.04 13.85
CA ALA A 167 47.88 39.23 14.34
C ALA A 167 49.16 40.06 14.47
N GLY A 168 49.74 40.09 15.67
CA GLY A 168 50.95 40.86 15.98
C GLY A 168 50.72 42.36 16.23
N LEU A 169 49.47 42.83 16.34
CA LEU A 169 49.14 44.21 16.73
C LEU A 169 48.79 44.31 18.22
N CYS A 170 49.05 45.47 18.84
CA CYS A 170 48.59 45.81 20.18
C CYS A 170 47.04 45.81 20.27
N SER A 171 46.51 45.54 21.46
CA SER A 171 45.06 45.36 21.67
C SER A 171 44.26 46.66 21.59
N SER A 172 44.86 47.77 22.01
CA SER A 172 44.29 49.13 22.00
C SER A 172 45.38 50.16 21.70
N ILE A 173 44.97 51.42 21.44
CA ILE A 173 45.94 52.51 21.25
C ILE A 173 46.63 52.87 22.57
N GLU A 174 45.92 52.70 23.69
CA GLU A 174 46.45 52.89 25.03
C GLU A 174 47.55 51.85 25.32
N ASP A 175 47.33 50.58 24.95
CA ASP A 175 48.36 49.53 25.11
C ASP A 175 49.58 49.80 24.23
N LEU A 176 49.37 50.30 23.00
CA LEU A 176 50.46 50.71 22.12
C LEU A 176 51.24 51.89 22.71
N ASP A 177 50.55 52.90 23.26
CA ASP A 177 51.19 54.05 23.87
C ASP A 177 51.91 53.68 25.19
N LEU A 178 51.37 52.75 25.97
CA LEU A 178 52.02 52.21 27.18
C LEU A 178 53.27 51.41 26.84
N THR A 179 53.22 50.53 25.83
CA THR A 179 54.40 49.78 25.38
C THR A 179 55.50 50.71 24.86
N ILE A 180 55.15 51.72 24.07
CA ILE A 180 56.10 52.75 23.61
C ILE A 180 56.72 53.50 24.81
N LYS A 181 55.92 53.90 25.81
CA LYS A 181 56.42 54.56 27.03
C LYS A 181 57.39 53.67 27.79
N MET A 182 57.04 52.40 28.02
CA MET A 182 57.93 51.44 28.71
C MET A 182 59.27 51.25 27.99
N LEU A 183 59.26 51.20 26.65
CA LEU A 183 60.49 51.10 25.85
C LEU A 183 61.32 52.39 25.93
N ASN A 184 60.68 53.55 25.94
CA ASN A 184 61.35 54.85 26.12
C ASN A 184 61.97 54.99 27.52
N ASP A 185 61.24 54.64 28.59
CA ASP A 185 61.75 54.71 29.96
C ASP A 185 62.98 53.82 30.13
N ARG A 186 62.98 52.63 29.49
CA ARG A 186 64.12 51.73 29.45
C ARG A 186 65.35 52.37 28.78
N ILE A 187 65.17 53.11 27.68
CA ILE A 187 66.27 53.81 26.98
C ILE A 187 66.87 54.93 27.86
N VAL A 188 66.03 55.64 28.62
CA VAL A 188 66.45 56.77 29.48
C VAL A 188 67.36 56.33 30.63
N HIS A 189 67.24 55.09 31.09
CA HIS A 189 68.17 54.53 32.06
C HIS A 189 69.50 54.17 31.37
N GLU A 190 70.53 55.00 31.58
CA GLU A 190 71.88 54.95 30.96
C GLU A 190 72.68 53.64 31.20
N SER A 191 72.07 52.60 31.76
CA SER A 191 72.65 51.29 32.06
C SER A 191 72.63 50.29 30.89
N ILE A 192 72.23 50.72 29.69
CA ILE A 192 71.98 49.82 28.54
C ILE A 192 73.09 49.93 27.50
N PRO A 193 73.59 48.82 26.93
CA PRO A 193 74.58 48.86 25.85
C PRO A 193 73.99 49.45 24.55
N LEU A 194 74.82 50.17 23.79
CA LEU A 194 74.44 50.83 22.53
C LEU A 194 73.76 49.91 21.49
N SER A 195 74.06 48.60 21.51
CA SER A 195 73.43 47.62 20.60
C SER A 195 71.96 47.37 20.94
N GLU A 196 71.63 47.37 22.23
CA GLU A 196 70.28 47.17 22.74
C GLU A 196 69.45 48.45 22.60
N GLU A 197 70.04 49.61 22.88
CA GLU A 197 69.41 50.92 22.64
C GLU A 197 68.97 51.08 21.17
N LYS A 198 69.86 50.78 20.22
CA LYS A 198 69.52 50.80 18.78
C LYS A 198 68.42 49.79 18.40
N ARG A 199 68.29 48.68 19.13
CA ARG A 199 67.20 47.71 18.91
C ARG A 199 65.86 48.28 19.40
N LEU A 200 65.83 48.84 20.61
CA LEU A 200 64.64 49.43 21.21
C LEU A 200 64.11 50.62 20.40
N VAL A 201 64.99 51.49 19.89
CA VAL A 201 64.61 52.61 19.01
C VAL A 201 63.97 52.12 17.71
N LYS A 202 64.46 51.02 17.12
CA LYS A 202 63.84 50.42 15.92
C LYS A 202 62.46 49.85 16.23
N GLU A 203 62.33 49.16 17.37
CA GLU A 203 61.06 48.58 17.83
C GLU A 203 60.00 49.66 18.08
N ILE A 204 60.35 50.76 18.76
CA ILE A 204 59.47 51.92 18.96
C ILE A 204 58.99 52.48 17.61
N LYS A 205 59.92 52.69 16.67
CA LYS A 205 59.60 53.20 15.33
C LYS A 205 58.67 52.25 14.56
N ASP A 206 58.82 50.94 14.74
CA ASP A 206 57.96 49.95 14.11
C ASP A 206 56.57 49.90 14.78
N LEU A 207 56.50 50.03 16.11
CA LEU A 207 55.23 50.19 16.84
C LEU A 207 54.48 51.47 16.40
N GLU A 208 55.17 52.60 16.28
CA GLU A 208 54.58 53.86 15.81
C GLU A 208 53.96 53.74 14.40
N LYS A 209 54.62 53.02 13.49
CA LYS A 209 54.06 52.74 12.14
C LYS A 209 52.78 51.91 12.18
N THR A 210 52.57 51.11 13.23
CA THR A 210 51.36 50.28 13.38
C THR A 210 50.17 51.02 13.99
N ARG A 211 50.35 52.26 14.48
CA ARG A 211 49.31 53.05 15.16
C ARG A 211 48.00 53.15 14.36
N SER A 212 48.08 53.41 13.06
CA SER A 212 46.90 53.48 12.18
C SER A 212 46.17 52.14 12.03
N LYS A 213 46.92 51.03 12.00
CA LYS A 213 46.37 49.66 11.95
C LYS A 213 45.71 49.29 13.27
N VAL A 214 46.26 49.72 14.41
CA VAL A 214 45.66 49.49 15.75
C VAL A 214 44.33 50.23 15.90
N ILE A 215 44.24 51.49 15.44
CA ILE A 215 42.97 52.25 15.44
C ILE A 215 41.91 51.55 14.59
N SER A 216 42.29 51.13 13.37
CA SER A 216 41.39 50.41 12.46
C SER A 216 40.93 49.07 13.07
N ASN A 217 41.85 48.33 13.70
CA ASN A 217 41.55 47.07 14.39
C ASN A 217 40.59 47.28 15.58
N ALA A 218 40.80 48.31 16.39
CA ALA A 218 39.90 48.66 17.49
C ALA A 218 38.48 48.99 16.99
N ALA A 219 38.38 49.79 15.92
CA ALA A 219 37.10 50.10 15.28
C ALA A 219 36.41 48.84 14.71
N ASN A 220 37.17 47.93 14.11
CA ASN A 220 36.66 46.66 13.58
C ASN A 220 36.17 45.72 14.69
N ARG A 221 36.88 45.65 15.82
CA ARG A 221 36.44 44.90 17.01
C ARG A 221 35.14 45.44 17.59
N ALA A 222 34.98 46.77 17.66
CA ALA A 222 33.74 47.39 18.13
C ALA A 222 32.55 47.05 17.20
N LYS A 223 32.74 47.10 15.88
CA LYS A 223 31.73 46.66 14.91
C LYS A 223 31.34 45.19 15.09
N LEU A 224 32.32 44.32 15.30
CA LEU A 224 32.09 42.90 15.52
C LEU A 224 31.34 42.64 16.83
N GLN A 225 31.63 43.39 17.89
CA GLN A 225 30.86 43.33 19.14
C GLN A 225 29.40 43.75 18.92
N GLY A 226 29.15 44.74 18.07
CA GLY A 226 27.79 45.17 17.70
C GLY A 226 26.97 44.09 17.00
N THR A 227 27.60 43.22 16.20
CA THR A 227 26.91 42.12 15.48
C THR A 227 26.78 40.83 16.27
N VAL A 228 27.30 40.76 17.51
CA VAL A 228 27.20 39.56 18.37
C VAL A 228 25.75 39.19 18.63
N VAL A 229 24.91 40.18 18.94
CA VAL A 229 23.48 39.96 19.23
C VAL A 229 22.74 39.37 18.02
N GLU A 230 23.04 39.87 16.81
CA GLU A 230 22.44 39.35 15.57
C GLU A 230 22.87 37.92 15.29
N LYS A 231 24.17 37.62 15.49
CA LYS A 231 24.72 36.27 15.34
C LYS A 231 24.08 35.29 16.34
N GLU A 232 23.92 35.69 17.60
CA GLU A 232 23.25 34.89 18.64
C GLU A 232 21.80 34.62 18.27
N ALA A 233 21.05 35.63 17.83
CA ALA A 233 19.67 35.46 17.37
C ALA A 233 19.56 34.47 16.19
N ILE A 234 20.46 34.55 15.20
CA ILE A 234 20.50 33.61 14.08
C ILE A 234 20.87 32.19 14.55
N GLN A 235 21.81 32.07 15.50
CA GLN A 235 22.20 30.78 16.07
C GLN A 235 21.04 30.11 16.81
N ASP A 236 20.27 30.88 17.58
CA ASP A 236 19.07 30.37 18.27
C ASP A 236 17.99 29.94 17.27
N GLN A 237 17.77 30.70 16.19
CA GLN A 237 16.86 30.29 15.12
C GLN A 237 17.27 28.98 14.47
N VAL A 238 18.56 28.81 14.14
CA VAL A 238 19.08 27.55 13.57
C VAL A 238 18.86 26.39 14.53
N LYS A 239 19.03 26.62 15.84
CA LYS A 239 18.81 25.61 16.87
C LYS A 239 17.33 25.21 16.94
N ILE A 240 16.41 26.18 16.99
CA ILE A 240 14.95 25.94 17.00
C ILE A 240 14.51 25.14 15.77
N ILE A 241 14.95 25.52 14.57
CA ILE A 241 14.61 24.78 13.35
C ILE A 241 15.23 23.37 13.39
N GLY A 242 16.44 23.23 13.93
CA GLY A 242 17.11 21.93 14.10
C GLY A 242 16.33 21.00 15.02
N GLU A 243 15.88 21.49 16.17
CA GLU A 243 15.04 20.75 17.12
C GLU A 243 13.72 20.33 16.45
N GLY A 244 13.06 21.23 15.72
CA GLY A 244 11.85 20.91 14.96
C GLY A 244 12.05 19.84 13.89
N ILE A 245 13.18 19.84 13.16
CA ILE A 245 13.52 18.77 12.21
C ILE A 245 13.66 17.42 12.91
N ASP A 246 14.28 17.39 14.08
CA ASP A 246 14.49 16.15 14.83
C ASP A 246 13.19 15.62 15.45
N GLU A 247 12.27 16.50 15.86
CA GLU A 247 10.90 16.13 16.24
C GLU A 247 10.15 15.49 15.07
N ILE A 248 10.17 16.13 13.89
CA ILE A 248 9.54 15.59 12.67
C ILE A 248 10.11 14.21 12.31
N LYS A 249 11.42 13.99 12.48
CA LYS A 249 12.04 12.67 12.26
C LYS A 249 11.54 11.62 13.25
N LYS A 250 11.32 11.97 14.53
CA LYS A 250 10.76 11.06 15.53
C LYS A 250 9.33 10.68 15.19
N GLU A 251 8.50 11.64 14.79
CA GLU A 251 7.13 11.40 14.33
C GLU A 251 7.10 10.47 13.11
N ARG A 252 7.94 10.76 12.11
CA ARG A 252 8.12 9.90 10.94
C ARG A 252 8.48 8.47 11.32
N GLN A 253 9.39 8.30 12.27
CA GLN A 253 9.79 6.97 12.71
C GLN A 253 8.64 6.24 13.41
N ALA A 254 7.82 6.94 14.20
CA ALA A 254 6.63 6.38 14.83
C ALA A 254 5.59 5.94 13.78
N VAL A 255 5.33 6.77 12.77
CA VAL A 255 4.44 6.42 11.64
C VAL A 255 4.98 5.22 10.87
N ARG A 256 6.29 5.18 10.58
CA ARG A 256 6.92 4.05 9.90
C ARG A 256 6.79 2.74 10.70
N SER A 257 6.91 2.79 12.02
CA SER A 257 6.69 1.61 12.87
C SER A 257 5.26 1.10 12.79
N LYS A 258 4.26 2.00 12.80
CA LYS A 258 2.84 1.63 12.61
C LYS A 258 2.59 1.01 11.24
N ILE A 259 3.16 1.60 10.17
CA ILE A 259 3.08 1.04 8.81
C ILE A 259 3.62 -0.38 8.77
N LYS A 260 4.79 -0.65 9.38
CA LYS A 260 5.38 -1.99 9.40
C LYS A 260 4.47 -3.01 10.08
N VAL A 261 3.87 -2.66 11.23
CA VAL A 261 2.92 -3.54 11.93
C VAL A 261 1.75 -3.89 11.03
N LEU A 262 1.12 -2.89 10.39
CA LEU A 262 0.00 -3.12 9.47
C LEU A 262 0.41 -3.90 8.21
N GLU A 263 1.62 -3.69 7.68
CA GLU A 263 2.16 -4.48 6.56
C GLU A 263 2.37 -5.94 6.91
N ASP A 264 2.83 -6.23 8.13
CA ASP A 264 3.02 -7.60 8.59
C ASP A 264 1.68 -8.28 8.91
N GLU A 265 0.73 -7.56 9.52
CA GLU A 265 -0.66 -8.03 9.68
C GLU A 265 -1.31 -8.32 8.32
N LEU A 266 -1.10 -7.45 7.33
CA LEU A 266 -1.62 -7.64 5.98
C LEU A 266 -1.08 -8.93 5.35
N LYS A 267 0.22 -9.22 5.49
CA LYS A 267 0.83 -10.47 5.00
C LYS A 267 0.25 -11.71 5.69
N LEU A 268 0.01 -11.63 7.00
CA LEU A 268 -0.63 -12.72 7.74
C LEU A 268 -2.05 -12.98 7.22
N VAL A 269 -2.85 -11.93 7.05
CA VAL A 269 -4.21 -12.05 6.49
C VAL A 269 -4.18 -12.58 5.05
N ASP A 270 -3.24 -12.13 4.22
CA ASP A 270 -3.08 -12.63 2.85
C ASP A 270 -2.73 -14.13 2.82
N ALA A 271 -1.87 -14.60 3.73
CA ALA A 271 -1.54 -16.02 3.87
C ALA A 271 -2.75 -16.85 4.36
N GLU A 272 -3.51 -16.33 5.32
CA GLU A 272 -4.75 -16.96 5.79
C GLU A 272 -5.80 -17.06 4.67
N ILE A 273 -5.99 -16.00 3.88
CA ILE A 273 -6.88 -16.01 2.71
C ILE A 273 -6.44 -17.07 1.71
N ALA A 274 -5.13 -17.19 1.43
CA ALA A 274 -4.61 -18.21 0.52
C ALA A 274 -4.92 -19.63 1.04
N SER A 275 -4.68 -19.90 2.32
CA SER A 275 -4.99 -21.20 2.93
C SER A 275 -6.49 -21.54 2.90
N LEU A 276 -7.36 -20.58 3.21
CA LEU A 276 -8.81 -20.75 3.12
C LEU A 276 -9.29 -20.94 1.67
N GLN A 277 -8.60 -20.34 0.71
CA GLN A 277 -8.90 -20.52 -0.71
C GLN A 277 -8.55 -21.94 -1.17
N GLU A 278 -7.41 -22.48 -0.75
CA GLU A 278 -7.04 -23.88 -1.00
C GLU A 278 -8.07 -24.85 -0.39
N ASP A 279 -8.50 -24.59 0.85
CA ASP A 279 -9.54 -25.38 1.52
C ASP A 279 -10.90 -25.28 0.80
N LEU A 280 -11.25 -24.10 0.29
CA LEU A 280 -12.47 -23.86 -0.49
C LEU A 280 -12.43 -24.62 -1.82
N ASP A 281 -11.29 -24.64 -2.50
CA ASP A 281 -11.09 -25.39 -3.74
C ASP A 281 -11.19 -26.89 -3.48
N ALA A 282 -10.56 -27.38 -2.42
CA ALA A 282 -10.69 -28.77 -1.98
C ALA A 282 -12.12 -29.15 -1.59
N ALA A 283 -12.84 -28.27 -0.89
CA ALA A 283 -14.25 -28.48 -0.54
C ALA A 283 -15.16 -28.47 -1.78
N THR A 284 -14.86 -27.62 -2.76
CA THR A 284 -15.56 -27.57 -4.05
C THR A 284 -15.37 -28.88 -4.80
N ALA A 285 -14.13 -29.38 -4.93
CA ALA A 285 -13.85 -30.67 -5.54
C ALA A 285 -14.55 -31.84 -4.81
N ARG A 286 -14.59 -31.83 -3.47
CA ARG A 286 -15.33 -32.85 -2.69
C ARG A 286 -16.84 -32.79 -2.95
N LYS A 287 -17.41 -31.58 -3.07
CA LYS A 287 -18.82 -31.35 -3.39
C LYS A 287 -19.15 -31.84 -4.80
N ASP A 288 -18.31 -31.52 -5.79
CA ASP A 288 -18.50 -31.94 -7.18
C ASP A 288 -18.48 -33.46 -7.30
N LYS A 289 -17.53 -34.15 -6.66
CA LYS A 289 -17.51 -35.62 -6.59
C LYS A 289 -18.76 -36.21 -5.95
N ALA A 290 -19.32 -35.58 -4.91
CA ALA A 290 -20.58 -36.07 -4.32
C ALA A 290 -21.77 -35.85 -5.25
N TYR A 291 -21.77 -34.77 -6.03
CA TYR A 291 -22.79 -34.50 -7.02
C TYR A 291 -22.74 -35.52 -8.16
N GLU A 292 -21.55 -35.84 -8.66
CA GLU A 292 -21.32 -36.88 -9.68
C GLU A 292 -21.84 -38.23 -9.20
N LEU A 293 -21.46 -38.68 -8.00
CA LEU A 293 -21.96 -39.93 -7.41
C LEU A 293 -23.49 -39.95 -7.27
N LEU A 294 -24.09 -38.83 -6.86
CA LEU A 294 -25.53 -38.70 -6.74
C LEU A 294 -26.22 -38.75 -8.11
N GLN A 295 -25.62 -38.14 -9.14
CA GLN A 295 -26.12 -38.22 -10.51
C GLN A 295 -25.99 -39.63 -11.09
N GLU A 296 -24.89 -40.33 -10.83
CA GLU A 296 -24.71 -41.74 -11.22
C GLU A 296 -25.79 -42.64 -10.60
N LEU A 297 -26.12 -42.45 -9.31
CA LEU A 297 -27.19 -43.19 -8.65
C LEU A 297 -28.57 -42.88 -9.25
N ARG A 298 -28.83 -41.62 -9.62
CA ARG A 298 -30.08 -41.21 -10.30
C ARG A 298 -30.17 -41.82 -11.71
N ALA A 299 -29.09 -41.76 -12.48
CA ALA A 299 -29.02 -42.36 -13.81
C ALA A 299 -29.19 -43.89 -13.76
N GLY A 300 -28.55 -44.56 -12.78
CA GLY A 300 -28.71 -45.99 -12.55
C GLY A 300 -30.15 -46.38 -12.23
N ARG A 301 -30.84 -45.61 -11.39
CA ARG A 301 -32.27 -45.76 -11.10
C ARG A 301 -33.09 -45.66 -12.39
N ASP A 302 -32.86 -44.62 -13.18
CA ASP A 302 -33.63 -44.36 -14.40
C ASP A 302 -33.38 -45.43 -15.48
N ALA A 303 -32.16 -45.97 -15.56
CA ALA A 303 -31.82 -47.10 -16.44
C ALA A 303 -32.50 -48.42 -16.01
N THR A 304 -32.64 -48.67 -14.70
CA THR A 304 -33.39 -49.84 -14.19
C THR A 304 -34.91 -49.71 -14.30
N HIS A 305 -35.41 -48.50 -14.56
CA HIS A 305 -36.81 -48.20 -14.80
C HIS A 305 -37.01 -47.69 -16.24
N PRO A 306 -36.84 -48.53 -17.27
CA PRO A 306 -37.16 -48.12 -18.63
C PRO A 306 -38.62 -47.65 -18.70
N SER A 307 -38.81 -46.54 -19.42
CA SER A 307 -40.05 -45.79 -19.59
C SER A 307 -41.32 -46.65 -19.64
N CYS A 308 -42.39 -46.14 -19.02
CA CYS A 308 -43.72 -46.73 -18.98
C CYS A 308 -44.13 -47.32 -20.34
N LYS A 309 -44.25 -48.65 -20.43
CA LYS A 309 -45.03 -49.27 -21.50
C LYS A 309 -46.50 -49.08 -21.17
N ILE A 310 -47.18 -48.26 -21.98
CA ILE A 310 -48.65 -48.25 -22.02
C ILE A 310 -49.06 -49.61 -22.56
N VAL A 311 -49.67 -50.44 -21.71
CA VAL A 311 -50.26 -51.71 -22.14
C VAL A 311 -51.72 -51.44 -22.43
N GLN A 312 -52.07 -51.44 -23.72
CA GLN A 312 -53.45 -51.36 -24.18
C GLN A 312 -54.07 -52.76 -24.11
N PHE A 313 -55.24 -52.88 -23.47
CA PHE A 313 -56.05 -54.10 -23.42
C PHE A 313 -57.30 -53.91 -24.27
#